data_AF-A0A534SEF3-F1
#
_entry.id   AF-A0A534SEF3-F1
#
_cell.length_a   1.000
_cell.length_b   1.000
_cell.length_c   1.000
_cell.angle_alpha   90.00
_cell.angle_beta   90.00
_cell.angle_gamma   90.00
#
_symmetry.space_group_name_H-M   'P 1'
#
loop_
_entity.id
_entity.type
_entity.pdbx_description
1 polymer ?
#
loop_
_entity_poly.entity_id
_entity_poly.type
_entity_poly.pdbx_seq_one_letter_code
_entity_poly.pdbx_strand_id
1 'polypeptide(L)'
;MKMRARCCLIALLIILNWAQQAPATEDVPGVGSLPPEVLKLLQDLNRQYGPDTVTLVSWLLDAATHSGSVLTASVRVTGNEAREDGTFLVFQIETGLIFNTRVFDQSGRLTVLWSKILAQAFAHLDTLQIPADGVMIDLLYHHKAFAETDDLSEHVDEPGSVEEAKFYFPGDPLRAFLGKKLSSPALLARTQVFINDTPVPYGAIRTETANGSH
;
A
#
# COMPACT_ATOMS: atom_id res chain seq x y z
N MET A 1 20.53 15.78 -34.69
CA MET A 1 19.76 14.64 -34.15
C MET A 1 19.84 14.64 -32.63
N LYS A 2 18.77 15.03 -31.94
CA LYS A 2 18.56 14.75 -30.50
C LYS A 2 17.07 14.44 -30.32
N MET A 3 16.72 13.15 -30.36
CA MET A 3 15.40 12.65 -30.01
C MET A 3 15.34 12.58 -28.48
N ARG A 4 14.54 13.47 -27.86
CA ARG A 4 14.16 13.34 -26.46
C ARG A 4 13.01 12.36 -26.39
N ALA A 5 13.29 11.15 -25.91
CA ALA A 5 12.26 10.17 -25.56
C ALA A 5 11.44 10.74 -24.41
N ARG A 6 10.17 11.05 -24.69
CA ARG A 6 9.16 11.32 -23.68
C ARG A 6 8.69 9.96 -23.17
N CYS A 7 9.17 9.53 -22.00
CA CYS A 7 8.57 8.40 -21.30
C CYS A 7 7.13 8.79 -20.94
N CYS A 8 6.17 8.03 -21.46
CA CYS A 8 4.76 8.18 -21.13
C CYS A 8 4.54 7.78 -19.67
N LEU A 9 4.32 8.78 -18.80
CA LEU A 9 3.61 8.57 -17.55
C LEU A 9 2.18 8.20 -17.90
N ILE A 10 1.80 6.93 -17.71
CA ILE A 10 0.39 6.53 -17.67
C ILE A 10 0.06 6.36 -16.20
N ALA A 11 -0.46 7.42 -15.57
CA ALA A 11 -1.04 7.34 -14.23
C ALA A 11 -2.43 6.71 -14.38
N LEU A 12 -2.58 5.45 -13.96
CA LEU A 12 -3.83 4.71 -14.06
C LEU A 12 -4.55 4.74 -12.71
N LEU A 13 -5.56 5.60 -12.54
CA LEU A 13 -6.39 5.63 -11.32
C LEU A 13 -7.43 4.51 -11.37
N ILE A 14 -7.42 3.61 -10.37
CA ILE A 14 -8.51 2.68 -10.11
C ILE A 14 -9.32 3.23 -8.93
N ILE A 15 -10.51 3.77 -9.21
CA ILE A 15 -11.49 4.16 -8.19
C ILE A 15 -12.57 3.07 -8.16
N LEU A 16 -12.53 2.18 -7.17
CA LEU A 16 -13.56 1.18 -6.94
C LEU A 16 -14.49 1.68 -5.84
N ASN A 17 -15.67 2.16 -6.24
CA ASN A 17 -16.71 2.60 -5.31
C ASN A 17 -17.60 1.40 -4.95
N TRP A 18 -17.41 0.83 -3.77
CA TRP A 18 -18.22 -0.28 -3.28
C TRP A 18 -19.46 0.26 -2.55
N ALA A 19 -20.56 0.41 -3.28
CA ALA A 19 -21.89 0.51 -2.69
C ALA A 19 -22.59 -0.85 -2.81
N GLN A 20 -22.69 -1.56 -1.68
CA GLN A 20 -23.48 -2.77 -1.42
C GLN A 20 -23.09 -4.05 -2.18
N GLN A 21 -22.63 -5.08 -1.45
CA GLN A 21 -22.73 -6.45 -1.94
C GLN A 21 -22.99 -7.50 -0.85
N ALA A 22 -23.95 -8.37 -1.14
CA ALA A 22 -24.17 -9.66 -0.50
C ALA A 22 -23.07 -10.66 -0.94
N PRO A 23 -22.86 -11.77 -0.21
CA PRO A 23 -21.60 -12.51 -0.23
C PRO A 23 -21.56 -13.57 -1.34
N ALA A 24 -20.40 -13.75 -1.97
CA ALA A 24 -20.07 -14.96 -2.71
C ALA A 24 -18.55 -15.23 -2.74
N THR A 25 -18.20 -16.41 -2.20
CA THR A 25 -17.09 -17.34 -2.50
C THR A 25 -15.65 -16.83 -2.67
N GLU A 26 -14.76 -17.45 -1.89
CA GLU A 26 -13.29 -17.41 -1.98
C GLU A 26 -12.79 -17.71 -3.40
N ASP A 27 -12.30 -16.67 -4.09
CA ASP A 27 -11.14 -16.65 -4.98
C ASP A 27 -11.05 -15.24 -5.57
N VAL A 28 -10.14 -14.42 -5.03
CA VAL A 28 -9.93 -12.98 -5.33
C VAL A 28 -11.20 -12.11 -5.14
N PRO A 29 -11.24 -11.18 -4.17
CA PRO A 29 -12.42 -10.35 -3.96
C PRO A 29 -12.81 -9.59 -5.23
N GLY A 30 -14.04 -9.82 -5.72
CA GLY A 30 -14.71 -8.92 -6.66
C GLY A 30 -14.71 -9.25 -8.16
N VAL A 31 -14.25 -10.41 -8.62
CA VAL A 31 -14.16 -10.69 -10.08
C VAL A 31 -15.51 -10.99 -10.76
N GLY A 32 -16.58 -11.25 -9.99
CA GLY A 32 -17.87 -11.75 -10.50
C GLY A 32 -18.70 -10.80 -11.38
N SER A 33 -18.43 -9.49 -11.41
CA SER A 33 -19.12 -8.54 -12.29
C SER A 33 -18.39 -7.19 -12.35
N LEU A 34 -17.12 -7.19 -12.74
CA LEU A 34 -16.37 -5.94 -12.89
C LEU A 34 -16.83 -5.17 -14.15
N PRO A 35 -16.99 -3.83 -14.09
CA PRO A 35 -17.26 -3.02 -15.26
C PRO A 35 -16.23 -3.27 -16.38
N PRO A 36 -16.62 -3.19 -17.67
CA PRO A 36 -15.70 -3.39 -18.81
C PRO A 36 -14.44 -2.53 -18.74
N GLU A 37 -14.55 -1.32 -18.19
CA GLU A 37 -13.46 -0.40 -17.97
C GLU A 37 -12.46 -1.01 -16.97
N VAL A 38 -12.93 -1.52 -15.83
CA VAL A 38 -12.07 -2.13 -14.81
C VAL A 38 -11.38 -3.37 -15.36
N LEU A 39 -12.09 -4.20 -16.11
CA LEU A 39 -11.49 -5.38 -16.77
C LEU A 39 -10.36 -4.98 -17.72
N LYS A 40 -10.55 -3.91 -18.50
CA LYS A 40 -9.50 -3.40 -19.40
C LYS A 40 -8.27 -2.92 -18.60
N LEU A 41 -8.48 -2.22 -17.49
CA LEU A 41 -7.38 -1.74 -16.63
C LEU A 41 -6.58 -2.92 -16.04
N LEU A 42 -7.27 -3.96 -15.55
CA LEU A 42 -6.62 -5.16 -15.03
C LEU A 42 -5.86 -5.92 -16.12
N GLN A 43 -6.40 -5.99 -17.33
CA GLN A 43 -5.73 -6.59 -18.48
C GLN A 43 -4.47 -5.81 -18.89
N ASP A 44 -4.54 -4.47 -18.89
CA ASP A 44 -3.40 -3.61 -19.20
C ASP A 44 -2.30 -3.76 -18.14
N LEU A 45 -2.65 -3.78 -16.85
CA LEU A 45 -1.72 -4.05 -15.75
C LEU A 45 -1.08 -5.44 -15.86
N ASN A 46 -1.88 -6.49 -16.12
CA ASN A 46 -1.36 -7.84 -16.28
C ASN A 46 -0.39 -7.93 -17.47
N ARG A 47 -0.73 -7.30 -18.61
CA ARG A 47 0.14 -7.29 -19.79
C ARG A 47 1.45 -6.57 -19.54
N GLN A 48 1.42 -5.48 -18.78
CA GLN A 48 2.59 -4.64 -18.56
C GLN A 48 3.49 -5.12 -17.43
N TYR A 49 2.90 -5.60 -16.33
CA TYR A 49 3.60 -5.88 -15.07
C TYR A 49 3.37 -7.30 -14.53
N GLY A 50 2.62 -8.13 -15.25
CA GLY A 50 2.35 -9.51 -14.86
C GLY A 50 1.16 -9.69 -13.92
N PRO A 51 0.71 -10.94 -13.73
CA PRO A 51 -0.50 -11.26 -12.96
C PRO A 51 -0.35 -10.96 -11.46
N ASP A 52 0.84 -11.17 -10.90
CA ASP A 52 1.13 -10.91 -9.49
C ASP A 52 0.98 -9.43 -9.13
N THR A 53 1.21 -8.52 -10.08
CA THR A 53 0.95 -7.09 -9.91
C THR A 53 -0.54 -6.81 -9.73
N VAL A 54 -1.40 -7.47 -10.52
CA VAL A 54 -2.86 -7.35 -10.38
C VAL A 54 -3.31 -7.89 -9.03
N THR A 55 -2.81 -9.05 -8.62
CA THR A 55 -3.13 -9.65 -7.31
C THR A 55 -2.72 -8.73 -6.16
N LEU A 56 -1.51 -8.16 -6.21
CA LEU A 56 -1.03 -7.23 -5.19
C LEU A 56 -1.87 -5.94 -5.15
N VAL A 57 -2.23 -5.37 -6.30
CA VAL A 57 -3.13 -4.19 -6.35
C VAL A 57 -4.46 -4.48 -5.67
N SER A 58 -5.07 -5.64 -5.96
CA SER A 58 -6.35 -6.03 -5.36
C SER A 58 -6.25 -6.16 -3.85
N TRP A 59 -5.22 -6.83 -3.33
CA TRP A 59 -5.04 -6.99 -1.89
C TRP A 59 -4.65 -5.71 -1.17
N LEU A 60 -3.85 -4.83 -1.78
CA LEU A 60 -3.55 -3.52 -1.21
C LEU A 60 -4.81 -2.65 -1.11
N LEU A 61 -5.67 -2.69 -2.12
CA LEU A 61 -6.92 -1.93 -2.13
C LEU A 61 -7.91 -2.47 -1.10
N ASP A 62 -8.07 -3.79 -1.03
CA ASP A 62 -8.92 -4.45 -0.05
C ASP A 62 -8.46 -4.11 1.38
N ALA A 63 -7.16 -4.23 1.66
CA ALA A 63 -6.59 -3.91 2.95
C ALA A 63 -6.73 -2.41 3.30
N ALA A 64 -6.50 -1.50 2.34
CA ALA A 64 -6.68 -0.06 2.57
C ALA A 64 -8.15 0.27 2.87
N THR A 65 -9.09 -0.30 2.12
CA THR A 65 -10.54 -0.10 2.32
C THR A 65 -10.98 -0.57 3.70
N HIS A 66 -10.50 -1.73 4.15
CA HIS A 66 -10.87 -2.34 5.43
C HIS A 66 -9.98 -1.92 6.62
N SER A 67 -9.04 -1.00 6.41
CA SER A 67 -8.11 -0.53 7.46
C SER A 67 -8.76 0.38 8.53
N GLY A 68 -10.02 0.77 8.32
CA GLY A 68 -10.69 1.86 9.03
C GLY A 68 -10.63 3.18 8.26
N SER A 69 -10.50 3.12 6.93
CA SER A 69 -10.55 4.29 6.05
C SER A 69 -11.89 5.02 6.19
N VAL A 70 -11.83 6.35 6.27
CA VAL A 70 -13.02 7.23 6.29
C VAL A 70 -13.14 8.08 5.03
N LEU A 71 -12.09 8.12 4.22
CA LEU A 71 -12.08 8.68 2.87
C LEU A 71 -12.03 7.55 1.83
N THR A 72 -12.11 7.90 0.55
CA THR A 72 -11.92 6.93 -0.53
C THR A 72 -10.50 6.39 -0.52
N ALA A 73 -10.36 5.07 -0.48
CA ALA A 73 -9.09 4.40 -0.72
C ALA A 73 -8.89 4.15 -2.22
N SER A 74 -7.67 4.32 -2.72
CA SER A 74 -7.31 3.99 -4.10
C SER A 74 -5.91 3.40 -4.19
N VAL A 75 -5.68 2.55 -5.20
CA VAL A 75 -4.37 1.95 -5.49
C VAL A 75 -4.07 2.10 -6.97
N ARG A 76 -2.84 2.51 -7.30
CA ARG A 76 -2.35 2.61 -8.67
C ARG A 76 -0.89 2.19 -8.79
N VAL A 77 -0.54 1.64 -9.95
CA VAL A 77 0.86 1.39 -10.32
C VAL A 77 1.36 2.61 -11.10
N THR A 78 2.37 3.32 -10.59
CA THR A 78 2.86 4.57 -11.21
C THR A 78 4.09 4.38 -12.08
N GLY A 79 4.57 3.13 -12.20
CA GLY A 79 5.72 2.74 -13.02
C GLY A 79 6.91 2.36 -12.16
N ASN A 80 8.11 2.61 -12.67
CA ASN A 80 9.35 2.23 -12.01
C ASN A 80 10.09 3.45 -11.46
N GLU A 81 10.62 3.33 -10.25
CA GLU A 81 11.55 4.28 -9.65
C GLU A 81 12.94 3.65 -9.56
N ALA A 82 13.97 4.40 -9.99
CA ALA A 82 15.36 3.98 -9.86
C ALA A 82 15.96 4.55 -8.56
N ARG A 83 16.63 3.68 -7.80
CA ARG A 83 17.43 4.00 -6.62
C ARG A 83 18.82 3.38 -6.78
N GLU A 84 19.73 3.68 -5.85
CA GLU A 84 21.10 3.14 -5.89
C GLU A 84 21.14 1.60 -5.82
N ASP A 85 20.14 1.00 -5.18
CA ASP A 85 20.01 -0.42 -4.91
C ASP A 85 19.15 -1.20 -5.93
N GLY A 86 18.62 -0.51 -6.96
CA GLY A 86 17.89 -1.14 -8.05
C GLY A 86 16.69 -0.34 -8.56
N THR A 87 15.86 -1.02 -9.35
CA THR A 87 14.61 -0.49 -9.87
C THR A 87 13.44 -1.06 -9.08
N PHE A 88 12.53 -0.20 -8.64
CA PHE A 88 11.37 -0.58 -7.84
C PHE A 88 10.07 -0.31 -8.61
N LEU A 89 9.19 -1.30 -8.70
CA LEU A 89 7.83 -1.09 -9.20
C LEU A 89 7.02 -0.37 -8.12
N VAL A 90 6.45 0.77 -8.48
CA VAL A 90 5.80 1.68 -7.55
C VAL A 90 4.30 1.44 -7.50
N PHE A 91 3.79 1.19 -6.29
CA PHE A 91 2.38 1.11 -5.97
C PHE A 91 2.04 2.29 -5.06
N GLN A 92 1.28 3.24 -5.58
CA GLN A 92 0.81 4.37 -4.81
C GLN A 92 -0.60 4.09 -4.29
N ILE A 93 -0.79 4.35 -2.99
CA ILE A 93 -1.98 4.02 -2.23
C ILE A 93 -2.45 5.30 -1.56
N GLU A 94 -3.61 5.81 -1.95
CA GLU A 94 -4.35 6.76 -1.14
C GLU A 94 -5.13 5.93 -0.12
N THR A 95 -4.72 5.97 1.14
CA THR A 95 -5.21 5.03 2.16
C THR A 95 -6.61 5.37 2.68
N GLY A 96 -6.98 6.64 2.55
CA GLY A 96 -8.15 7.25 3.13
C GLY A 96 -8.20 7.26 4.67
N LEU A 97 -7.07 6.97 5.32
CA LEU A 97 -6.90 7.09 6.76
C LEU A 97 -6.63 8.54 7.18
N ILE A 98 -7.22 8.93 8.31
CA ILE A 98 -6.93 10.19 9.00
C ILE A 98 -6.42 9.85 10.41
N PHE A 99 -5.16 10.18 10.70
CA PHE A 99 -4.56 9.93 12.00
C PHE A 99 -4.72 11.11 12.97
N ASN A 100 -5.16 10.82 14.20
CA ASN A 100 -5.10 11.79 15.28
C ASN A 100 -3.67 11.90 15.82
N THR A 101 -2.99 13.02 15.58
CA THR A 101 -1.60 13.24 16.01
C THR A 101 -1.42 13.36 17.53
N ARG A 102 -2.50 13.49 18.30
CA ARG A 102 -2.45 13.38 19.76
C ARG A 102 -2.34 11.94 20.26
N VAL A 103 -2.78 10.98 19.45
CA VAL A 103 -2.78 9.54 19.78
C VAL A 103 -1.62 8.82 19.12
N PHE A 104 -1.39 9.11 17.83
CA PHE A 104 -0.35 8.47 17.04
C PHE A 104 0.73 9.47 16.66
N ASP A 105 1.93 9.27 17.21
CA ASP A 105 3.14 9.88 16.68
C ASP A 105 3.52 9.25 15.32
N GLN A 106 4.57 9.78 14.67
CA GLN A 106 4.99 9.30 13.34
C GLN A 106 5.32 7.80 13.34
N SER A 107 5.94 7.31 14.41
CA SER A 107 6.26 5.88 14.60
C SER A 107 5.00 5.03 14.68
N GLY A 108 4.02 5.44 15.50
CA GLY A 108 2.73 4.79 15.63
C GLY A 108 1.95 4.73 14.32
N ARG A 109 1.96 5.82 13.53
CA ARG A 109 1.32 5.84 12.20
C ARG A 109 1.95 4.82 11.26
N LEU A 110 3.28 4.74 11.20
CA LEU A 110 3.98 3.74 10.38
C LEU A 110 3.67 2.30 10.82
N THR A 111 3.58 2.03 12.12
CA THR A 111 3.17 0.72 12.64
C THR A 111 1.74 0.37 12.20
N VAL A 112 0.81 1.33 12.21
CA VAL A 112 -0.56 1.10 11.73
C VAL A 112 -0.59 0.83 10.23
N LEU A 113 0.11 1.63 9.41
CA LEU A 113 0.18 1.42 7.96
C LEU A 113 0.77 0.04 7.62
N TRP A 114 1.83 -0.36 8.30
CA TRP A 114 2.39 -1.70 8.17
C TRP A 114 1.37 -2.78 8.54
N SER A 115 0.84 -2.74 9.76
CA SER A 115 0.02 -3.84 10.30
C SER A 115 -1.36 -3.97 9.65
N LYS A 116 -1.99 -2.85 9.29
CA LYS A 116 -3.36 -2.83 8.75
C LYS A 116 -3.43 -2.91 7.24
N ILE A 117 -2.40 -2.46 6.51
CA ILE A 117 -2.42 -2.41 5.05
C ILE A 117 -1.39 -3.38 4.48
N LEU A 118 -0.10 -3.14 4.73
CA LEU A 118 0.97 -3.87 4.02
C LEU A 118 1.05 -5.34 4.44
N ALA A 119 1.05 -5.61 5.74
CA ALA A 119 1.11 -6.97 6.27
C ALA A 119 -0.14 -7.77 5.93
N GLN A 120 -1.32 -7.14 5.93
CA GLN A 120 -2.57 -7.77 5.51
C GLN A 120 -2.49 -8.15 4.03
N ALA A 121 -2.14 -7.20 3.15
CA ALA A 121 -2.04 -7.46 1.72
C ALA A 121 -1.01 -8.56 1.40
N PHE A 122 0.17 -8.53 2.05
CA PHE A 122 1.21 -9.54 1.85
C PHE A 122 0.87 -10.91 2.46
N ALA A 123 -0.04 -10.99 3.44
CA ALA A 123 -0.43 -12.27 4.03
C ALA A 123 -1.12 -13.19 3.00
N HIS A 124 -1.79 -12.61 2.01
CA HIS A 124 -2.50 -13.31 0.93
C HIS A 124 -1.61 -13.68 -0.27
N LEU A 125 -0.30 -13.42 -0.20
CA LEU A 125 0.64 -13.70 -1.27
C LEU A 125 1.65 -14.77 -0.82
N ASP A 126 1.74 -15.85 -1.59
CA ASP A 126 2.78 -16.87 -1.43
C ASP A 126 4.04 -16.55 -2.24
N THR A 127 3.85 -15.88 -3.37
CA THR A 127 4.93 -15.46 -4.28
C THR A 127 4.64 -14.07 -4.84
N LEU A 128 5.70 -13.40 -5.32
CA LEU A 128 5.57 -12.15 -6.06
C LEU A 128 6.64 -12.08 -7.15
N GLN A 129 6.21 -12.13 -8.40
CA GLN A 129 7.00 -11.96 -9.62
C GLN A 129 6.61 -10.65 -10.29
N ILE A 130 7.54 -9.70 -10.29
CA ILE A 130 7.35 -8.37 -10.88
C ILE A 130 8.57 -8.04 -11.74
N PRO A 131 8.42 -7.20 -12.78
CA PRO A 131 9.51 -6.82 -13.68
C PRO A 131 10.40 -5.70 -13.08
N ALA A 132 10.83 -5.88 -11.83
CA ALA A 132 11.63 -4.92 -11.06
C ALA A 132 12.47 -5.66 -10.00
N ASP A 133 13.51 -4.99 -9.48
CA ASP A 133 14.37 -5.53 -8.43
C ASP A 133 13.68 -5.57 -7.06
N GLY A 134 12.63 -4.75 -6.89
CA GLY A 134 11.82 -4.68 -5.68
C GLY A 134 10.49 -3.97 -5.89
N VAL A 135 9.77 -3.78 -4.78
CA VAL A 135 8.52 -3.03 -4.73
C VAL A 135 8.73 -1.77 -3.92
N MET A 136 8.24 -0.64 -4.40
CA MET A 136 8.05 0.54 -3.58
C MET A 136 6.55 0.73 -3.33
N ILE A 137 6.16 0.78 -2.06
CA ILE A 137 4.79 1.12 -1.67
C ILE A 137 4.79 2.55 -1.14
N ASP A 138 4.06 3.43 -1.82
CA ASP A 138 3.87 4.83 -1.47
C ASP A 138 2.48 5.03 -0.86
N LEU A 139 2.39 5.30 0.44
CA LEU A 139 1.14 5.48 1.15
C LEU A 139 0.90 6.96 1.45
N LEU A 140 -0.19 7.49 0.91
CA LEU A 140 -0.72 8.81 1.21
C LEU A 140 -1.82 8.70 2.26
N TYR A 141 -1.68 9.47 3.33
CA TYR A 141 -2.66 9.54 4.41
C TYR A 141 -2.73 10.94 4.98
N HIS A 142 -3.78 11.22 5.74
CA HIS A 142 -3.96 12.51 6.40
C HIS A 142 -3.66 12.41 7.90
N HIS A 143 -3.32 13.55 8.50
CA HIS A 143 -3.19 13.66 9.94
C HIS A 143 -3.59 15.05 10.45
N LYS A 144 -4.23 15.08 11.62
CA LYS A 144 -4.70 16.30 12.31
C LYS A 144 -4.71 16.05 13.82
N ALA A 145 -4.59 17.10 14.62
CA ALA A 145 -4.80 17.00 16.06
C ALA A 145 -6.30 17.18 16.36
N PHE A 146 -6.99 16.12 16.78
CA PHE A 146 -8.39 16.20 17.20
C PHE A 146 -8.50 16.33 18.72
N ALA A 147 -9.54 17.03 19.19
CA ALA A 147 -9.79 17.19 20.62
C ALA A 147 -10.27 15.89 21.27
N GLU A 148 -11.22 15.20 20.60
CA GLU A 148 -11.76 13.90 20.98
C GLU A 148 -11.63 12.90 19.82
N THR A 149 -11.57 11.60 20.14
CA THR A 149 -11.37 10.52 19.15
C THR A 149 -12.61 10.23 18.31
N ASP A 150 -13.80 10.58 18.82
CA ASP A 150 -15.10 10.23 18.24
C ASP A 150 -15.60 11.25 17.19
N ASP A 151 -14.84 12.32 16.92
CA ASP A 151 -15.20 13.39 15.98
C ASP A 151 -14.71 13.15 14.54
N LEU A 152 -14.09 12.01 14.24
CA LEU A 152 -13.43 11.79 12.95
C LEU A 152 -14.42 11.81 11.77
N SER A 153 -15.62 11.25 11.96
CA SER A 153 -16.68 11.27 10.96
C SER A 153 -17.28 12.66 10.73
N GLU A 154 -17.21 13.55 11.72
CA GLU A 154 -17.73 14.92 11.63
C GLU A 154 -16.75 15.88 10.94
N HIS A 155 -15.48 15.47 10.80
CA HIS A 155 -14.40 16.29 10.24
C HIS A 155 -13.76 15.69 8.99
N VAL A 156 -14.45 14.77 8.31
CA VAL A 156 -13.96 14.13 7.07
C VAL A 156 -13.69 15.19 5.98
N ASP A 157 -14.45 16.28 5.95
CA ASP A 157 -14.26 17.40 5.03
C ASP A 157 -13.02 18.26 5.35
N GLU A 158 -12.43 18.09 6.54
CA GLU A 158 -11.22 18.79 6.97
C GLU A 158 -10.14 17.82 7.48
N PRO A 159 -9.61 16.94 6.61
CA PRO A 159 -8.81 15.80 7.03
C PRO A 159 -7.42 16.20 7.58
N GLY A 160 -7.01 17.45 7.42
CA GLY A 160 -5.72 17.95 7.89
C GLY A 160 -4.62 17.81 6.84
N SER A 161 -3.37 17.73 7.30
CA SER A 161 -2.20 17.68 6.40
C SER A 161 -2.03 16.30 5.80
N VAL A 162 -1.63 16.24 4.53
CA VAL A 162 -1.22 15.00 3.86
C VAL A 162 0.22 14.69 4.27
N GLU A 163 0.48 13.43 4.56
CA GLU A 163 1.82 12.88 4.79
C GLU A 163 2.01 11.65 3.90
N GLU A 164 3.21 11.54 3.33
CA GLU A 164 3.60 10.50 2.39
C GLU A 164 4.57 9.53 3.07
N ALA A 165 4.27 8.23 3.07
CA ALA A 165 5.15 7.19 3.57
C ALA A 165 5.56 6.22 2.46
N LYS A 166 6.85 6.19 2.12
CA LYS A 166 7.41 5.30 1.10
C LYS A 166 8.16 4.15 1.76
N PHE A 167 7.80 2.92 1.39
CA PHE A 167 8.45 1.69 1.82
C PHE A 167 9.10 1.01 0.61
N TYR A 168 10.43 0.93 0.61
CA TYR A 168 11.21 0.25 -0.42
C TYR A 168 11.53 -1.17 0.04
N PHE A 169 10.81 -2.15 -0.50
CA PHE A 169 11.01 -3.57 -0.23
C PHE A 169 11.91 -4.18 -1.30
N PRO A 170 13.15 -4.58 -0.97
CA PRO A 170 13.99 -5.29 -1.93
C PRO A 170 13.38 -6.66 -2.25
N GLY A 171 13.47 -7.10 -3.51
CA GLY A 171 12.73 -8.24 -4.01
C GLY A 171 13.09 -9.57 -3.34
N ASP A 172 14.38 -9.83 -3.09
CA ASP A 172 14.82 -11.06 -2.42
C ASP A 172 14.31 -11.17 -0.97
N PRO A 173 14.51 -10.17 -0.10
CA PRO A 173 13.87 -10.12 1.22
C PRO A 173 12.35 -10.25 1.17
N LEU A 174 11.67 -9.55 0.26
CA LEU A 174 10.22 -9.60 0.15
C LEU A 174 9.75 -11.01 -0.23
N ARG A 175 10.35 -11.63 -1.24
CA ARG A 175 10.04 -13.03 -1.61
C ARG A 175 10.30 -14.01 -0.48
N ALA A 176 11.38 -13.81 0.28
CA ALA A 176 11.66 -14.64 1.46
C ALA A 176 10.59 -14.46 2.55
N PHE A 177 10.07 -13.25 2.75
CA PHE A 177 8.98 -12.97 3.66
C PHE A 177 7.66 -13.62 3.21
N LEU A 178 7.28 -13.45 1.94
CA LEU A 178 6.08 -14.05 1.36
C LEU A 178 6.12 -15.58 1.48
N GLY A 179 7.26 -16.19 1.14
CA GLY A 179 7.51 -17.62 1.29
C GLY A 179 7.76 -18.08 2.74
N LYS A 180 7.47 -17.24 3.74
CA LYS A 180 7.58 -17.52 5.19
C LYS A 180 8.97 -17.95 5.69
N LYS A 181 10.02 -17.60 4.93
CA LYS A 181 11.44 -17.82 5.28
C LYS A 181 12.07 -16.63 6.01
N LEU A 182 11.38 -15.50 6.02
CA LEU A 182 11.78 -14.27 6.69
C LEU A 182 10.63 -13.75 7.55
N SER A 183 10.91 -13.31 8.78
CA SER A 183 9.89 -12.71 9.65
C SER A 183 9.62 -11.25 9.30
N SER A 184 8.49 -10.69 9.74
CA SER A 184 8.17 -9.27 9.55
C SER A 184 9.27 -8.33 10.07
N PRO A 185 9.80 -8.52 11.30
CA PRO A 185 10.87 -7.65 11.78
C PRO A 185 12.16 -7.79 10.95
N ALA A 186 12.44 -8.98 10.42
CA ALA A 186 13.61 -9.19 9.57
C ALA A 186 13.43 -8.55 8.19
N LEU A 187 12.22 -8.60 7.60
CA LEU A 187 11.92 -7.90 6.35
C LEU A 187 12.09 -6.39 6.53
N LEU A 188 11.41 -5.83 7.53
CA LEU A 188 11.41 -4.39 7.72
C LEU A 188 12.80 -3.82 8.07
N ALA A 189 13.67 -4.60 8.73
CA ALA A 189 15.07 -4.23 8.94
C ALA A 189 15.88 -4.05 7.65
N ARG A 190 15.37 -4.58 6.52
CA ARG A 190 15.96 -4.48 5.18
C ARG A 190 15.16 -3.53 4.28
N THR A 191 14.06 -2.98 4.77
CA THR A 191 13.20 -2.03 4.06
C THR A 191 13.67 -0.61 4.36
N GLN A 192 13.87 0.19 3.31
CA GLN A 192 14.09 1.63 3.50
C GLN A 192 12.74 2.32 3.62
N VAL A 193 12.58 3.18 4.63
CA VAL A 193 11.34 3.92 4.88
C VAL A 193 11.61 5.41 4.83
N PHE A 194 10.76 6.15 4.14
CA PHE A 194 10.81 7.61 4.04
C PHE A 194 9.47 8.22 4.42
N ILE A 195 9.50 9.34 5.13
CA ILE A 195 8.33 10.22 5.35
C ILE A 195 8.61 11.55 4.66
N ASN A 196 7.78 11.94 3.70
CA ASN A 196 7.96 13.15 2.88
C ASN A 196 9.42 13.26 2.37
N ASP A 197 9.90 12.20 1.73
CA ASP A 197 11.28 12.01 1.23
C ASP A 197 12.41 12.09 2.28
N THR A 198 12.08 12.17 3.57
CA THR A 198 13.07 12.13 4.66
C THR A 198 13.22 10.70 5.19
N PRO A 199 14.43 10.13 5.21
CA PRO A 199 14.64 8.76 5.68
C PRO A 199 14.31 8.63 7.17
N VAL A 200 13.62 7.56 7.55
CA VAL A 200 13.27 7.24 8.93
C VAL A 200 13.96 5.94 9.34
N PRO A 201 14.65 5.90 10.50
CA PRO A 201 15.30 4.68 10.95
C PRO A 201 14.28 3.59 11.28
N TYR A 202 14.61 2.35 10.91
CA TYR A 202 13.77 1.15 11.06
C TYR A 202 13.17 0.96 12.47
N GLY A 203 13.88 1.37 13.53
CA GLY A 203 13.36 1.32 14.91
C GLY A 203 12.09 2.14 15.16
N ALA A 204 11.65 2.94 14.18
CA ALA A 204 10.38 3.66 14.19
C ALA A 204 9.16 2.77 13.88
N ILE A 205 9.31 1.56 13.35
CA ILE A 205 8.19 0.63 13.21
C ILE A 205 8.26 -0.36 14.36
N ARG A 206 7.57 -0.06 15.46
CA ARG A 206 7.44 -1.00 16.57
C ARG A 206 6.53 -2.14 16.10
N THR A 207 7.11 -3.21 15.61
CA THR A 207 6.41 -4.50 15.51
C THR A 207 6.37 -5.08 16.91
N GLU A 208 5.30 -4.82 17.67
CA GLU A 208 5.09 -5.58 18.90
C GLU A 208 5.05 -7.07 18.55
N THR A 209 5.96 -7.79 19.18
CA THR A 209 6.12 -9.24 19.14
C THR A 209 4.84 -9.94 19.55
N ALA A 210 4.52 -10.99 18.81
CA ALA A 210 3.75 -12.12 19.32
C ALA A 210 4.19 -12.47 20.75
N ASN A 211 3.28 -12.32 21.71
CA ASN A 211 3.24 -13.11 22.92
C ASN A 211 1.75 -13.34 23.24
N GLY A 212 1.37 -14.61 23.27
CA GLY A 212 0.07 -15.03 23.77
C GLY A 212 -0.05 -14.87 25.29
N SER A 213 -1.19 -15.37 25.78
CA SER A 213 -1.73 -15.31 27.16
C SER A 213 -2.48 -13.99 27.40
N HIS A 214 -3.81 -13.96 27.47
CA HIS A 214 -4.75 -14.85 28.18
C HIS A 214 -6.14 -14.91 27.54
#